data_AF-R6DYA3-F1
#
_entry.id   AF-R6DYA3-F1
#
_cell.length_a   1.000
_cell.length_b   1.000
_cell.length_c   1.000
_cell.angle_alpha   90.00
_cell.angle_beta   90.00
_cell.angle_gamma   90.00
#
_symmetry.space_group_name_H-M   'P 1'
#
loop_
_entity.id
_entity.type
_entity.pdbx_description
1 polymer ?
#
loop_
_entity_poly.entity_id
_entity_poly.type
_entity_poly.pdbx_seq_one_letter_code
_entity_poly.pdbx_strand_id
1 'polypeptide(L)'
;MKTNVSPAKGDNNLVAYVACAGAAAGKARAAEFESCAALVEAGFKRGECKSGCCGIGDCIKVCKQDAMKLENGKIVIDAEKCDGCGDCAAEGVCPQHLIHMIPKDATNFIPCSSTEEDDELVRKTCGFGCIACGECERACPEGAVHIVDNHAVIDYDKCVGCVACMVKCKKKIIVDTIHDLTALKANVAFVKCSGDGRTSAKLKEMGIQTCQEAAKQDLKALGLCATGCLGQGACTAVCRYEAVKVVDGVAYVDPDKCVGCKDCTFACPQHLITIVPYKGQKMVACSSEDDCETKAKVCSTGCLFCEDCKSNCPNLAIYADGTHTIIDPEICEDCHVCQYVCPRNVIKEMEVPEYIFMQREALGIKEGE
;
A
#
# COMPACT_ATOMS: atom_id res chain seq x y z
N MET A 1 -28.72 -7.64 3.81
CA MET A 1 -29.77 -7.81 2.78
C MET A 1 -29.15 -8.60 1.63
N LYS A 2 -29.79 -9.69 1.16
CA LYS A 2 -29.29 -10.49 0.03
C LYS A 2 -29.50 -9.70 -1.28
N THR A 3 -28.49 -9.01 -1.79
CA THR A 3 -28.52 -8.43 -3.14
C THR A 3 -27.95 -9.43 -4.14
N ASN A 4 -28.60 -10.59 -4.28
CA ASN A 4 -28.48 -11.40 -5.48
C ASN A 4 -29.61 -10.98 -6.41
N VAL A 5 -29.37 -9.93 -7.19
CA VAL A 5 -30.22 -9.64 -8.34
C VAL A 5 -29.88 -10.69 -9.39
N SER A 6 -30.72 -11.72 -9.54
CA SER A 6 -30.65 -12.62 -10.69
C SER A 6 -30.94 -11.79 -11.95
N PRO A 7 -30.04 -11.71 -12.94
CA PRO A 7 -30.30 -10.97 -14.15
C PRO A 7 -31.43 -11.66 -14.95
N ALA A 8 -32.36 -10.85 -15.45
CA ALA A 8 -33.36 -11.28 -16.41
C ALA A 8 -32.65 -11.79 -17.67
N LYS A 9 -33.03 -12.97 -18.16
CA LYS A 9 -32.54 -13.54 -19.42
C LYS A 9 -32.75 -12.53 -20.56
N GLY A 10 -31.66 -12.00 -21.12
CA GLY A 10 -31.71 -11.35 -22.44
C GLY A 10 -30.75 -10.18 -22.70
N ASP A 11 -30.09 -9.60 -21.71
CA ASP A 11 -29.19 -8.46 -21.94
C ASP A 11 -27.73 -8.84 -21.63
N ASN A 12 -26.97 -9.18 -22.69
CA ASN A 12 -25.63 -9.76 -22.62
C ASN A 12 -24.52 -8.73 -22.30
N ASN A 13 -24.84 -7.71 -21.50
CA ASN A 13 -23.91 -6.62 -21.15
C ASN A 13 -23.19 -6.84 -19.81
N LEU A 14 -23.08 -8.09 -19.34
CA LEU A 14 -22.42 -8.40 -18.07
C LEU A 14 -21.08 -9.11 -18.27
N VAL A 15 -20.16 -8.90 -17.33
CA VAL A 15 -18.89 -9.61 -17.20
C VAL A 15 -18.72 -10.10 -15.77
N ALA A 16 -18.07 -11.25 -15.61
CA ALA A 16 -17.75 -11.76 -14.29
C ALA A 16 -16.59 -10.97 -13.66
N TYR A 17 -16.70 -10.69 -12.37
CA TYR A 17 -15.70 -10.02 -11.56
C TYR A 17 -15.46 -10.81 -10.29
N VAL A 18 -14.18 -10.99 -9.91
CA VAL A 18 -13.82 -11.66 -8.65
C VAL A 18 -13.46 -10.61 -7.60
N ALA A 19 -14.22 -10.56 -6.50
CA ALA A 19 -14.01 -9.67 -5.35
C ALA A 19 -12.80 -10.11 -4.48
N CYS A 20 -11.64 -10.28 -5.10
CA CYS A 20 -10.38 -10.51 -4.44
C CYS A 20 -9.22 -10.12 -5.36
N ALA A 21 -8.23 -9.41 -4.84
CA ALA A 21 -6.99 -9.10 -5.56
C ALA A 21 -6.02 -10.30 -5.69
N GLY A 22 -6.37 -11.48 -5.19
CA GLY A 22 -5.51 -12.68 -5.19
C GLY A 22 -4.44 -12.73 -4.09
N ALA A 23 -4.39 -11.71 -3.22
CA ALA A 23 -3.48 -11.66 -2.08
C ALA A 23 -3.98 -12.45 -0.84
N ALA A 24 -5.21 -12.96 -0.92
CA ALA A 24 -5.95 -13.75 0.06
C ALA A 24 -6.68 -14.88 -0.70
N ALA A 25 -6.90 -16.13 -0.27
CA ALA A 25 -6.72 -16.93 0.95
C ALA A 25 -6.09 -18.31 0.58
N GLY A 26 -5.68 -19.14 1.56
CA GLY A 26 -5.15 -20.49 1.32
C GLY A 26 -3.75 -20.58 0.73
N LYS A 27 -3.26 -19.59 -0.04
CA LYS A 27 -1.89 -19.49 -0.59
C LYS A 27 -1.25 -20.86 -0.93
N ALA A 28 -0.05 -21.18 -0.44
CA ALA A 28 0.60 -22.46 -0.71
C ALA A 28 -0.24 -23.67 -0.25
N ARG A 29 -1.01 -23.51 0.83
CA ARG A 29 -1.91 -24.53 1.37
C ARG A 29 -3.10 -24.81 0.46
N ALA A 30 -3.50 -23.89 -0.42
CA ALA A 30 -4.56 -24.11 -1.39
C ALA A 30 -4.22 -25.30 -2.32
N ALA A 31 -2.93 -25.56 -2.56
CA ALA A 31 -2.47 -26.70 -3.35
C ALA A 31 -2.68 -28.06 -2.66
N GLU A 32 -3.00 -28.09 -1.36
CA GLU A 32 -3.30 -29.31 -0.60
C GLU A 32 -4.76 -29.78 -0.79
N PHE A 33 -5.61 -28.98 -1.45
CA PHE A 33 -7.04 -29.24 -1.58
C PHE A 33 -7.47 -29.38 -3.04
N GLU A 34 -8.38 -30.31 -3.30
CA GLU A 34 -8.87 -30.61 -4.66
C GLU A 34 -9.92 -29.60 -5.16
N SER A 35 -10.58 -28.88 -4.24
CA SER A 35 -11.64 -27.91 -4.52
C SER A 35 -11.68 -26.76 -3.51
N CYS A 36 -12.26 -25.63 -3.93
CA CYS A 36 -12.57 -24.50 -3.07
C CYS A 36 -13.45 -24.92 -1.89
N ALA A 37 -14.42 -25.82 -2.12
CA ALA A 37 -15.33 -26.30 -1.08
C ALA A 37 -14.58 -27.07 0.01
N ALA A 38 -13.66 -27.97 -0.38
CA ALA A 38 -12.86 -28.73 0.56
C ALA A 38 -11.99 -27.83 1.46
N LEU A 39 -11.40 -26.77 0.90
CA LEU A 39 -10.64 -25.80 1.69
C LEU A 39 -11.54 -25.03 2.67
N VAL A 40 -12.73 -24.60 2.23
CA VAL A 40 -13.68 -23.87 3.09
C VAL A 40 -14.17 -24.75 4.24
N GLU A 41 -14.47 -26.02 3.97
CA GLU A 41 -14.88 -27.01 4.98
C GLU A 41 -13.76 -27.30 6.00
N ALA A 42 -12.51 -27.41 5.53
CA ALA A 42 -11.35 -27.56 6.40
C ALA A 42 -11.05 -26.31 7.25
N GLY A 43 -11.64 -25.17 6.89
CA GLY A 43 -11.47 -23.90 7.57
C GLY A 43 -10.14 -23.20 7.25
N PHE A 44 -10.06 -21.95 7.70
CA PHE A 44 -8.90 -21.07 7.50
C PHE A 44 -8.03 -21.01 8.75
N LYS A 45 -6.71 -21.05 8.56
CA LYS A 45 -5.71 -20.93 9.65
C LYS A 45 -5.56 -19.47 10.07
N ARG A 46 -5.00 -19.26 11.27
CA ARG A 46 -4.69 -17.91 11.76
C ARG A 46 -3.79 -17.16 10.77
N GLY A 47 -4.22 -15.96 10.36
CA GLY A 47 -3.52 -15.13 9.37
C GLY A 47 -3.98 -15.35 7.93
N GLU A 48 -4.84 -16.33 7.66
CA GLU A 48 -5.50 -16.49 6.35
C GLU A 48 -6.82 -15.70 6.32
N CYS A 49 -7.11 -15.11 5.15
CA CYS A 49 -8.38 -14.43 4.95
C CYS A 49 -9.54 -15.43 4.84
N LYS A 50 -10.54 -15.31 5.70
CA LYS A 50 -11.76 -16.14 5.66
C LYS A 50 -12.79 -15.71 4.60
N SER A 51 -12.58 -14.55 3.99
CA SER A 51 -13.49 -13.93 3.01
C SER A 51 -12.90 -13.84 1.61
N GLY A 52 -11.68 -14.32 1.39
CA GLY A 52 -10.94 -14.15 0.14
C GLY A 52 -11.05 -15.36 -0.80
N CYS A 53 -10.59 -15.18 -2.04
CA CYS A 53 -10.57 -16.26 -3.03
C CYS A 53 -9.66 -17.40 -2.57
N CYS A 54 -10.13 -18.64 -2.61
CA CYS A 54 -9.32 -19.81 -2.25
C CYS A 54 -8.11 -20.03 -3.19
N GLY A 55 -8.14 -19.48 -4.40
CA GLY A 55 -7.06 -19.64 -5.38
C GLY A 55 -6.96 -21.03 -6.02
N ILE A 56 -7.98 -21.90 -5.88
CA ILE A 56 -7.99 -23.27 -6.42
C ILE A 56 -8.55 -23.33 -7.85
N GLY A 57 -9.53 -22.48 -8.17
CA GLY A 57 -10.01 -22.33 -9.55
C GLY A 57 -11.21 -23.21 -9.93
N ASP A 58 -12.12 -23.55 -9.00
CA ASP A 58 -13.37 -24.25 -9.37
C ASP A 58 -14.22 -23.47 -10.37
N CYS A 59 -14.20 -22.14 -10.30
CA CYS A 59 -14.84 -21.28 -11.29
C CYS A 59 -14.24 -21.41 -12.71
N ILE A 60 -12.93 -21.73 -12.81
CA ILE A 60 -12.26 -21.96 -14.08
C ILE A 60 -12.82 -23.25 -14.73
N LYS A 61 -13.02 -24.31 -13.93
CA LYS A 61 -13.51 -25.62 -14.41
C LYS A 61 -14.90 -25.55 -15.05
N VAL A 62 -15.74 -24.61 -14.62
CA VAL A 62 -17.11 -24.45 -15.16
C VAL A 62 -17.19 -23.46 -16.33
N CYS A 63 -16.13 -22.68 -16.59
CA CYS A 63 -16.12 -21.67 -17.63
C CYS A 63 -15.94 -22.32 -19.02
N LYS A 64 -17.02 -22.39 -19.81
CA LYS A 64 -16.98 -22.96 -21.17
C LYS A 64 -16.28 -22.08 -22.22
N GLN A 65 -16.08 -20.80 -21.90
CA GLN A 65 -15.46 -19.83 -22.81
C GLN A 65 -13.94 -19.72 -22.62
N ASP A 66 -13.36 -20.49 -21.70
CA ASP A 66 -11.95 -20.37 -21.28
C ASP A 66 -11.55 -18.92 -20.96
N ALA A 67 -12.49 -18.17 -20.36
CA ALA A 67 -12.34 -16.76 -20.04
C ALA A 67 -11.62 -16.55 -18.69
N MET A 68 -11.31 -17.59 -17.93
CA MET A 68 -10.74 -17.47 -16.59
C MET A 68 -9.41 -18.22 -16.47
N LYS A 69 -8.43 -17.63 -15.79
CA LYS A 69 -7.14 -18.26 -15.48
C LYS A 69 -6.64 -17.86 -14.09
N LEU A 70 -5.86 -18.74 -13.47
CA LEU A 70 -5.17 -18.44 -12.21
C LEU A 70 -3.78 -17.89 -12.52
N GLU A 71 -3.52 -16.64 -12.17
CA GLU A 71 -2.21 -15.99 -12.32
C GLU A 71 -1.82 -15.29 -11.03
N ASN A 72 -0.63 -15.57 -10.51
CA ASN A 72 -0.09 -14.95 -9.29
C ASN A 72 -1.05 -15.02 -8.08
N GLY A 73 -1.80 -16.13 -7.94
CA GLY A 73 -2.78 -16.32 -6.87
C GLY A 73 -4.11 -15.59 -7.07
N LYS A 74 -4.30 -14.92 -8.21
CA LYS A 74 -5.52 -14.21 -8.59
C LYS A 74 -6.22 -14.95 -9.74
N ILE A 75 -7.54 -15.04 -9.65
CA ILE A 75 -8.35 -15.41 -10.82
C ILE A 75 -8.48 -14.18 -11.72
N VAL A 76 -7.87 -14.24 -12.89
CA VAL A 76 -7.92 -13.22 -13.94
C VAL A 76 -8.98 -13.62 -14.95
N ILE A 77 -9.82 -12.66 -15.33
CA ILE A 77 -10.92 -12.86 -16.27
C ILE A 77 -10.62 -12.07 -17.54
N ASP A 78 -10.70 -12.73 -18.68
CA ASP A 78 -10.68 -12.14 -20.01
C ASP A 78 -12.08 -11.63 -20.36
N ALA A 79 -12.25 -10.32 -20.31
CA ALA A 79 -13.54 -9.66 -20.53
C ALA A 79 -14.07 -9.84 -21.97
N GLU A 80 -13.18 -10.05 -22.94
CA GLU A 80 -13.54 -10.27 -24.35
C GLU A 80 -14.11 -11.67 -24.56
N LYS A 81 -13.59 -12.67 -23.84
CA LYS A 81 -14.10 -14.05 -23.90
C LYS A 81 -15.32 -14.27 -23.01
N CYS A 82 -15.49 -13.46 -21.97
CA CYS A 82 -16.63 -13.60 -21.07
C CYS A 82 -17.93 -13.17 -21.77
N ASP A 83 -18.86 -14.12 -21.92
CA ASP A 83 -20.17 -13.90 -22.51
C ASP A 83 -21.25 -13.46 -21.50
N GLY A 84 -20.89 -13.36 -20.21
CA GLY A 84 -21.82 -12.97 -19.15
C GLY A 84 -22.77 -14.07 -18.68
N CYS A 85 -22.51 -15.35 -18.99
CA CYS A 85 -23.44 -16.45 -18.68
C CYS A 85 -23.77 -16.65 -17.19
N GLY A 86 -22.86 -16.26 -16.28
CA GLY A 86 -23.04 -16.39 -14.84
C GLY A 86 -22.78 -17.80 -14.26
N ASP A 87 -22.37 -18.78 -15.07
CA ASP A 87 -22.11 -20.16 -14.61
C ASP A 87 -21.10 -20.20 -13.45
N CYS A 88 -20.07 -19.34 -13.50
CA CYS A 88 -19.07 -19.20 -12.45
C CYS A 88 -19.61 -18.61 -11.14
N ALA A 89 -20.63 -17.76 -11.21
CA ALA A 89 -21.29 -17.12 -10.07
C ALA A 89 -22.44 -17.97 -9.49
N ALA A 90 -22.76 -19.10 -10.12
CA ALA A 90 -23.84 -19.98 -9.70
C ALA A 90 -23.59 -20.55 -8.29
N GLU A 91 -24.68 -20.85 -7.60
CA GLU A 91 -24.65 -21.46 -6.27
C GLU A 91 -23.89 -22.80 -6.31
N GLY A 92 -23.01 -23.01 -5.33
CA GLY A 92 -22.18 -24.21 -5.23
C GLY A 92 -20.86 -24.17 -6.02
N VAL A 93 -20.64 -23.17 -6.90
CA VAL A 93 -19.36 -23.04 -7.63
C VAL A 93 -18.33 -22.27 -6.80
N CYS A 94 -18.68 -21.07 -6.34
CA CYS A 94 -17.84 -20.28 -5.44
C CYS A 94 -18.40 -20.36 -4.01
N PRO A 95 -17.87 -21.23 -3.14
CA PRO A 95 -18.36 -21.35 -1.75
C PRO A 95 -18.13 -20.09 -0.91
N GLN A 96 -17.27 -19.19 -1.39
CA GLN A 96 -16.97 -17.89 -0.78
C GLN A 96 -17.83 -16.75 -1.35
N HIS A 97 -18.65 -17.02 -2.38
CA HIS A 97 -19.54 -16.04 -3.03
C HIS A 97 -18.86 -14.76 -3.54
N LEU A 98 -17.69 -14.90 -4.16
CA LEU A 98 -16.84 -13.77 -4.58
C LEU A 98 -17.01 -13.34 -6.02
N ILE A 99 -17.81 -14.08 -6.80
CA ILE A 99 -17.97 -13.83 -8.22
C ILE A 99 -19.25 -13.02 -8.40
N HIS A 100 -19.09 -11.78 -8.85
CA HIS A 100 -20.17 -10.86 -9.13
C HIS A 100 -20.29 -10.64 -10.62
N MET A 101 -21.52 -10.56 -11.12
CA MET A 101 -21.78 -10.13 -12.48
C MET A 101 -21.98 -8.61 -12.47
N ILE A 102 -21.22 -7.92 -13.28
CA ILE A 102 -21.19 -6.45 -13.34
C ILE A 102 -21.29 -5.99 -14.79
N PRO A 103 -21.71 -4.74 -15.07
CA PRO A 103 -21.74 -4.21 -16.44
C PRO A 103 -20.36 -4.27 -17.12
N LYS A 104 -20.33 -4.58 -18.43
CA LYS A 104 -19.08 -4.68 -19.22
C LYS A 104 -18.34 -3.35 -19.33
N ASP A 105 -19.07 -2.25 -19.30
CA ASP A 105 -18.56 -0.87 -19.35
C ASP A 105 -18.17 -0.32 -17.98
N ALA A 106 -18.40 -1.08 -16.90
CA ALA A 106 -17.92 -0.69 -15.58
C ALA A 106 -16.38 -0.57 -15.58
N THR A 107 -15.87 0.53 -15.02
CA THR A 107 -14.43 0.80 -15.02
C THR A 107 -13.82 0.66 -13.64
N ASN A 108 -14.60 0.94 -12.58
CA ASN A 108 -14.16 0.93 -11.19
C ASN A 108 -14.58 -0.34 -10.45
N PHE A 109 -13.67 -0.95 -9.71
CA PHE A 109 -13.92 -2.20 -8.98
C PHE A 109 -13.29 -2.21 -7.59
N ILE A 110 -13.97 -2.84 -6.62
CA ILE A 110 -13.48 -2.98 -5.24
C ILE A 110 -13.04 -4.45 -5.02
N PRO A 111 -11.71 -4.75 -5.01
CA PRO A 111 -11.20 -6.12 -4.99
C PRO A 111 -11.08 -6.70 -3.58
N CYS A 112 -12.10 -6.41 -2.76
CA CYS A 112 -12.27 -6.91 -1.41
C CYS A 112 -13.72 -7.37 -1.25
N SER A 113 -13.91 -8.33 -0.35
CA SER A 113 -15.19 -8.88 0.09
C SER A 113 -15.22 -9.08 1.60
N SER A 114 -14.13 -8.74 2.28
CA SER A 114 -14.02 -8.89 3.74
C SER A 114 -14.88 -7.85 4.43
N THR A 115 -15.63 -8.32 5.42
CA THR A 115 -16.44 -7.53 6.36
C THR A 115 -15.78 -7.45 7.74
N GLU A 116 -14.48 -7.72 7.82
CA GLU A 116 -13.73 -7.70 9.08
C GLU A 116 -13.67 -6.28 9.66
N GLU A 117 -14.01 -6.13 10.94
CA GLU A 117 -14.13 -4.84 11.63
C GLU A 117 -12.80 -4.36 12.20
N ASP A 118 -11.87 -5.27 12.48
CA ASP A 118 -10.53 -4.93 12.96
C ASP A 118 -9.61 -4.54 11.79
N ASP A 119 -9.47 -3.23 11.61
CA ASP A 119 -8.54 -2.55 10.71
C ASP A 119 -7.10 -3.10 10.73
N GLU A 120 -6.58 -3.45 11.90
CA GLU A 120 -5.23 -3.98 12.07
C GLU A 120 -5.17 -5.43 11.58
N LEU A 121 -6.20 -6.23 11.90
CA LEU A 121 -6.35 -7.59 11.40
C LEU A 121 -6.47 -7.61 9.88
N VAL A 122 -7.26 -6.71 9.28
CA VAL A 122 -7.37 -6.55 7.83
C VAL A 122 -5.99 -6.34 7.20
N ARG A 123 -5.21 -5.36 7.71
CA ARG A 123 -3.85 -5.05 7.21
C ARG A 123 -2.89 -6.23 7.33
N LYS A 124 -2.95 -6.98 8.43
CA LYS A 124 -2.10 -8.16 8.65
C LYS A 124 -2.49 -9.35 7.77
N THR A 125 -3.78 -9.49 7.48
CA THR A 125 -4.33 -10.62 6.74
C THR A 125 -4.10 -10.46 5.23
N CYS A 126 -4.36 -9.27 4.70
CA CYS A 126 -4.21 -8.99 3.27
C CYS A 126 -4.00 -7.49 3.03
N GLY A 127 -3.02 -7.14 2.19
CA GLY A 127 -2.76 -5.75 1.81
C GLY A 127 -3.93 -5.05 1.09
N PHE A 128 -4.87 -5.82 0.53
CA PHE A 128 -5.97 -5.34 -0.30
C PHE A 128 -7.33 -5.23 0.42
N GLY A 129 -7.38 -5.44 1.73
CA GLY A 129 -8.63 -5.36 2.47
C GLY A 129 -9.16 -3.93 2.63
N CYS A 130 -10.47 -3.76 2.48
CA CYS A 130 -11.18 -2.53 2.80
C CYS A 130 -11.20 -2.32 4.33
N ILE A 131 -11.13 -1.07 4.75
CA ILE A 131 -11.14 -0.66 6.17
C ILE A 131 -12.37 0.22 6.49
N ALA A 132 -13.39 0.17 5.64
CA ALA A 132 -14.66 0.89 5.78
C ALA A 132 -14.59 2.40 6.11
N CYS A 133 -13.48 3.10 5.81
CA CYS A 133 -13.28 4.49 6.28
C CYS A 133 -14.22 5.55 5.67
N GLY A 134 -15.05 5.17 4.70
CA GLY A 134 -16.08 6.02 4.09
C GLY A 134 -15.60 7.14 3.16
N GLU A 135 -14.28 7.29 2.92
CA GLU A 135 -13.78 8.36 2.04
C GLU A 135 -14.25 8.20 0.59
N CYS A 136 -14.36 6.95 0.11
CA CYS A 136 -14.83 6.66 -1.24
C CYS A 136 -16.32 6.97 -1.43
N GLU A 137 -17.15 6.71 -0.41
CA GLU A 137 -18.57 7.07 -0.39
C GLU A 137 -18.75 8.59 -0.39
N ARG A 138 -18.08 9.30 0.52
CA ARG A 138 -18.15 10.79 0.59
C ARG A 138 -17.65 11.48 -0.68
N ALA A 139 -16.72 10.85 -1.39
CA ALA A 139 -16.15 11.41 -2.61
C ALA A 139 -16.98 11.17 -3.86
N CYS A 140 -17.94 10.25 -3.83
CA CYS A 140 -18.71 9.86 -5.00
C CYS A 140 -19.75 10.95 -5.33
N PRO A 141 -19.65 11.66 -6.47
CA PRO A 141 -20.59 12.72 -6.80
C PRO A 141 -22.00 12.21 -7.08
N GLU A 142 -22.11 10.99 -7.62
CA GLU A 142 -23.39 10.35 -7.97
C GLU A 142 -23.99 9.52 -6.82
N GLY A 143 -23.33 9.46 -5.67
CA GLY A 143 -23.78 8.62 -4.54
C GLY A 143 -23.84 7.13 -4.90
N ALA A 144 -22.96 6.67 -5.78
CA ALA A 144 -22.89 5.29 -6.26
C ALA A 144 -22.06 4.36 -5.36
N VAL A 145 -21.34 4.88 -4.36
CA VAL A 145 -20.50 4.08 -3.46
C VAL A 145 -21.08 4.11 -2.06
N HIS A 146 -21.19 2.94 -1.43
CA HIS A 146 -21.77 2.77 -0.10
C HIS A 146 -20.88 1.94 0.82
N ILE A 147 -20.94 2.21 2.13
CA ILE A 147 -20.38 1.31 3.15
C ILE A 147 -21.50 0.40 3.69
N VAL A 148 -21.38 -0.90 3.45
CA VAL A 148 -22.32 -1.94 3.89
C VAL A 148 -21.53 -3.03 4.59
N ASP A 149 -21.95 -3.42 5.80
CA ASP A 149 -21.32 -4.50 6.59
C ASP A 149 -19.79 -4.35 6.70
N ASN A 150 -19.32 -3.15 7.05
CA ASN A 150 -17.90 -2.78 7.14
C ASN A 150 -17.11 -2.97 5.81
N HIS A 151 -17.80 -2.84 4.67
CA HIS A 151 -17.22 -3.05 3.35
C HIS A 151 -17.73 -2.02 2.34
N ALA A 152 -16.90 -1.61 1.39
CA ALA A 152 -17.30 -0.66 0.36
C ALA A 152 -17.91 -1.38 -0.84
N VAL A 153 -19.07 -0.94 -1.32
CA VAL A 153 -19.79 -1.54 -2.46
C VAL A 153 -20.13 -0.45 -3.49
N ILE A 154 -20.15 -0.81 -4.77
CA ILE A 154 -20.52 0.07 -5.88
C ILE A 154 -21.92 -0.31 -6.38
N ASP A 155 -22.81 0.66 -6.46
CA ASP A 155 -24.06 0.64 -7.21
C ASP A 155 -23.74 1.04 -8.66
N TYR A 156 -23.66 0.05 -9.55
CA TYR A 156 -23.28 0.27 -10.94
C TYR A 156 -24.36 0.99 -11.76
N ASP A 157 -25.61 1.04 -11.30
CA ASP A 157 -26.68 1.78 -11.99
C ASP A 157 -26.48 3.30 -11.90
N LYS A 158 -25.71 3.76 -10.91
CA LYS A 158 -25.36 5.18 -10.70
C LYS A 158 -23.90 5.50 -11.02
N CYS A 159 -23.05 4.48 -11.15
CA CYS A 159 -21.63 4.70 -11.31
C CYS A 159 -21.32 5.20 -12.72
N VAL A 160 -20.72 6.39 -12.81
CA VAL A 160 -20.32 7.01 -14.09
C VAL A 160 -18.83 6.85 -14.42
N GLY A 161 -18.10 6.00 -13.67
CA GLY A 161 -16.67 5.77 -13.93
C GLY A 161 -15.76 6.98 -13.64
N CYS A 162 -16.20 7.94 -12.82
CA CYS A 162 -15.46 9.20 -12.58
C CYS A 162 -14.21 9.07 -11.71
N VAL A 163 -13.87 7.86 -11.26
CA VAL A 163 -12.67 7.52 -10.47
C VAL A 163 -12.45 8.23 -9.12
N ALA A 164 -13.37 9.08 -8.67
CA ALA A 164 -13.24 9.82 -7.41
C ALA A 164 -13.06 8.89 -6.19
N CYS A 165 -13.78 7.77 -6.17
CA CYS A 165 -13.69 6.76 -5.11
C CYS A 165 -12.29 6.13 -5.05
N MET A 166 -11.69 5.84 -6.21
CA MET A 166 -10.34 5.28 -6.32
C MET A 166 -9.28 6.25 -5.80
N VAL A 167 -9.34 7.52 -6.23
CA VAL A 167 -8.40 8.56 -5.78
C VAL A 167 -8.45 8.73 -4.26
N LYS A 168 -9.65 8.71 -3.67
CA LYS A 168 -9.85 8.95 -2.23
C LYS A 168 -9.66 7.72 -1.34
N CYS A 169 -9.59 6.52 -1.92
CA CYS A 169 -9.34 5.29 -1.17
C CYS A 169 -7.99 5.36 -0.43
N LYS A 170 -8.00 5.45 0.91
CA LYS A 170 -6.79 5.46 1.75
C LYS A 170 -5.95 4.19 1.59
N LYS A 171 -6.63 3.05 1.43
CA LYS A 171 -5.99 1.76 1.19
C LYS A 171 -5.48 1.62 -0.23
N LYS A 172 -5.90 2.44 -1.20
CA LYS A 172 -5.52 2.38 -2.64
C LYS A 172 -5.80 1.01 -3.28
N ILE A 173 -6.97 0.45 -2.97
CA ILE A 173 -7.36 -0.90 -3.42
C ILE A 173 -8.37 -0.90 -4.54
N ILE A 174 -9.17 0.17 -4.69
CA ILE A 174 -10.14 0.28 -5.77
C ILE A 174 -9.36 0.34 -7.08
N VAL A 175 -9.70 -0.52 -8.03
CA VAL A 175 -9.06 -0.65 -9.33
C VAL A 175 -9.87 0.13 -10.35
N ASP A 176 -9.21 0.80 -11.29
CA ASP A 176 -9.84 1.31 -12.51
C ASP A 176 -9.15 0.70 -13.72
N THR A 177 -9.91 0.31 -14.75
CA THR A 177 -9.36 -0.31 -15.98
C THR A 177 -9.08 0.67 -17.10
N ILE A 178 -9.47 1.94 -16.97
CA ILE A 178 -9.29 2.97 -18.01
C ILE A 178 -8.20 3.96 -17.61
N HIS A 179 -8.17 4.37 -16.35
CA HIS A 179 -7.28 5.39 -15.81
C HIS A 179 -6.24 4.74 -14.90
N ASP A 180 -4.95 4.87 -15.25
CA ASP A 180 -3.88 4.55 -14.32
C ASP A 180 -3.66 5.69 -13.32
N LEU A 181 -4.48 5.71 -12.28
CA LEU A 181 -4.35 6.68 -11.19
C LEU A 181 -3.24 6.34 -10.19
N THR A 182 -2.56 5.20 -10.33
CA THR A 182 -1.41 4.87 -9.46
C THR A 182 -0.23 5.83 -9.72
N ALA A 183 -0.24 6.51 -10.87
CA ALA A 183 0.67 7.59 -11.23
C ALA A 183 0.28 8.98 -10.65
N LEU A 184 -0.98 9.18 -10.24
CA LEU A 184 -1.47 10.43 -9.65
C LEU A 184 -1.50 10.33 -8.12
N LYS A 185 -0.32 10.36 -7.51
CA LYS A 185 -0.17 10.30 -6.05
C LYS A 185 -0.03 11.68 -5.44
N ALA A 186 -0.95 12.01 -4.54
CA ALA A 186 -0.84 13.22 -3.72
C ALA A 186 0.28 13.10 -2.69
N ASN A 187 0.55 11.88 -2.20
CA ASN A 187 1.50 11.63 -1.13
C ASN A 187 2.31 10.35 -1.33
N VAL A 188 3.52 10.33 -0.80
CA VAL A 188 4.46 9.19 -0.78
C VAL A 188 4.94 8.92 0.64
N ALA A 189 5.47 7.71 0.86
CA ALA A 189 6.11 7.38 2.13
C ALA A 189 7.55 7.93 2.16
N PHE A 190 7.97 8.41 3.33
CA PHE A 190 9.33 8.90 3.59
C PHE A 190 9.86 8.29 4.88
N VAL A 191 11.12 7.88 4.89
CA VAL A 191 11.77 7.25 6.06
C VAL A 191 12.56 8.29 6.84
N LYS A 192 12.19 8.56 8.09
CA LYS A 192 12.87 9.51 8.98
C LYS A 192 14.15 8.93 9.61
N CYS A 193 15.01 8.33 8.80
CA CYS A 193 16.30 7.80 9.25
C CYS A 193 17.36 7.90 8.15
N SER A 194 18.45 8.61 8.43
CA SER A 194 19.66 8.73 7.62
C SER A 194 20.79 7.82 8.13
N GLY A 195 20.47 6.80 8.92
CA GLY A 195 21.45 5.94 9.58
C GLY A 195 22.37 5.20 8.60
N ASP A 196 23.44 4.60 9.11
CA ASP A 196 24.46 3.86 8.36
C ASP A 196 24.33 2.34 8.51
N GLY A 197 23.18 1.86 8.98
CA GLY A 197 22.91 0.42 9.12
C GLY A 197 23.55 -0.27 10.31
N ARG A 198 24.35 0.41 11.16
CA ARG A 198 25.02 -0.21 12.32
C ARG A 198 24.08 -1.00 13.23
N THR A 199 22.88 -0.46 13.46
CA THR A 199 21.84 -1.12 14.27
C THR A 199 21.39 -2.41 13.60
N SER A 200 21.13 -2.38 12.29
CA SER A 200 20.74 -3.55 11.52
C SER A 200 21.83 -4.62 11.53
N ALA A 201 23.09 -4.22 11.33
CA ALA A 201 24.24 -5.13 11.37
C ALA A 201 24.33 -5.85 12.72
N LYS A 202 24.25 -5.11 13.83
CA LYS A 202 24.35 -5.69 15.17
C LYS A 202 23.19 -6.63 15.50
N LEU A 203 21.97 -6.26 15.12
CA LEU A 203 20.79 -7.11 15.30
C LEU A 203 20.90 -8.41 14.49
N LYS A 204 21.45 -8.35 13.27
CA LYS A 204 21.72 -9.54 12.45
C LYS A 204 22.76 -10.46 13.10
N GLU A 205 23.83 -9.91 13.68
CA GLU A 205 24.82 -10.70 14.45
C GLU A 205 24.17 -11.45 15.63
N MET A 206 23.16 -10.85 16.25
CA MET A 206 22.38 -11.46 17.35
C MET A 206 21.34 -12.47 16.86
N GLY A 207 21.24 -12.73 15.55
CA GLY A 207 20.26 -13.65 14.96
C GLY A 207 18.84 -13.11 14.88
N ILE A 208 18.63 -11.82 15.08
CA ILE A 208 17.29 -11.20 15.05
C ILE A 208 16.90 -10.90 13.60
N GLN A 209 15.77 -11.45 13.17
CA GLN A 209 15.33 -11.41 11.76
C GLN A 209 14.12 -10.51 11.51
N THR A 210 13.42 -10.07 12.55
CA THR A 210 12.19 -9.26 12.39
C THR A 210 12.29 -7.93 13.13
N CYS A 211 11.64 -6.90 12.58
CA CYS A 211 11.60 -5.58 13.25
C CYS A 211 10.88 -5.67 14.61
N GLN A 212 9.90 -6.56 14.74
CA GLN A 212 9.09 -6.73 15.94
C GLN A 212 9.89 -7.35 17.09
N GLU A 213 10.79 -8.29 16.80
CA GLU A 213 11.73 -8.82 17.80
C GLU A 213 12.84 -7.82 18.11
N ALA A 214 13.35 -7.14 17.09
CA ALA A 214 14.37 -6.11 17.25
C ALA A 214 13.88 -4.93 18.11
N ALA A 215 12.61 -4.54 17.98
CA ALA A 215 12.01 -3.47 18.78
C ALA A 215 11.91 -3.80 20.28
N LYS A 216 12.05 -5.07 20.68
CA LYS A 216 12.04 -5.49 22.09
C LYS A 216 13.43 -5.46 22.74
N GLN A 217 14.48 -5.19 21.97
CA GLN A 217 15.84 -5.18 22.48
C GLN A 217 16.17 -3.86 23.17
N ASP A 218 17.03 -3.91 24.18
CA ASP A 218 17.61 -2.71 24.76
C ASP A 218 18.77 -2.19 23.89
N LEU A 219 18.41 -1.43 22.87
CA LEU A 219 19.38 -0.85 21.93
C LEU A 219 20.34 0.12 22.62
N LYS A 220 19.92 0.81 23.70
CA LYS A 220 20.79 1.73 24.43
C LYS A 220 21.90 0.97 25.16
N ALA A 221 21.58 -0.16 25.80
CA ALA A 221 22.56 -1.03 26.43
C ALA A 221 23.59 -1.60 25.43
N LEU A 222 23.20 -1.73 24.17
CA LEU A 222 24.08 -2.15 23.07
C LEU A 222 24.88 -1.00 22.44
N GLY A 223 24.73 0.23 22.91
CA GLY A 223 25.39 1.41 22.34
C GLY A 223 24.85 1.80 20.96
N LEU A 224 23.57 1.52 20.70
CA LEU A 224 22.90 1.78 19.41
C LEU A 224 21.83 2.85 19.56
N CYS A 225 21.49 3.50 18.43
CA CYS A 225 20.36 4.41 18.35
C CYS A 225 19.05 3.65 18.60
N ALA A 226 18.29 4.05 19.62
CA ALA A 226 17.07 3.39 20.04
C ALA A 226 15.83 3.76 19.20
N THR A 227 15.91 4.84 18.42
CA THR A 227 14.80 5.36 17.61
C THR A 227 14.97 5.09 16.12
N GLY A 228 16.17 4.67 15.70
CA GLY A 228 16.54 4.55 14.28
C GLY A 228 15.95 3.31 13.60
N CYS A 229 16.16 3.21 12.28
CA CYS A 229 15.70 2.05 11.52
C CYS A 229 16.40 0.77 12.01
N LEU A 230 15.61 -0.28 12.24
CA LEU A 230 16.12 -1.59 12.67
C LEU A 230 16.66 -2.43 11.49
N GLY A 231 16.23 -2.11 10.27
CA GLY A 231 16.72 -2.74 9.03
C GLY A 231 16.30 -4.19 8.79
N GLN A 232 15.28 -4.70 9.49
CA GLN A 232 14.80 -6.10 9.34
C GLN A 232 13.61 -6.25 8.37
N GLY A 233 13.30 -5.22 7.58
CA GLY A 233 12.43 -5.37 6.40
C GLY A 233 10.92 -5.54 6.63
N ALA A 234 10.38 -5.27 7.83
CA ALA A 234 8.92 -5.35 8.06
C ALA A 234 8.10 -4.47 7.08
N CYS A 235 8.61 -3.28 6.74
CA CYS A 235 7.98 -2.39 5.76
C CYS A 235 8.07 -2.92 4.31
N THR A 236 9.16 -3.58 3.94
CA THR A 236 9.32 -4.28 2.66
C THR A 236 8.32 -5.42 2.55
N ALA A 237 8.14 -6.21 3.61
CA ALA A 237 7.25 -7.37 3.62
C ALA A 237 5.77 -7.01 3.38
N VAL A 238 5.34 -5.82 3.77
CA VAL A 238 3.96 -5.34 3.57
C VAL A 238 3.77 -4.49 2.30
N CYS A 239 4.86 -4.11 1.63
CA CYS A 239 4.78 -3.25 0.45
C CYS A 239 4.39 -4.06 -0.79
N ARG A 240 3.12 -3.99 -1.18
CA ARG A 240 2.60 -4.67 -2.38
C ARG A 240 2.96 -4.02 -3.72
N TYR A 241 3.63 -2.88 -3.69
CA TYR A 241 4.06 -2.12 -4.86
C TYR A 241 5.58 -2.21 -5.08
N GLU A 242 6.29 -2.98 -4.24
CA GLU A 242 7.76 -3.06 -4.27
C GLU A 242 8.45 -1.70 -4.14
N ALA A 243 7.77 -0.74 -3.53
CA ALA A 243 8.25 0.61 -3.34
C ALA A 243 9.21 0.75 -2.17
N VAL A 244 9.39 -0.29 -1.33
CA VAL A 244 10.21 -0.21 -0.12
C VAL A 244 11.28 -1.27 -0.12
N LYS A 245 12.54 -0.86 -0.08
CA LYS A 245 13.72 -1.72 0.02
C LYS A 245 14.56 -1.35 1.25
N VAL A 246 15.27 -2.31 1.83
CA VAL A 246 16.29 -2.00 2.86
C VAL A 246 17.65 -1.95 2.16
N VAL A 247 18.27 -0.77 2.16
CA VAL A 247 19.62 -0.52 1.60
C VAL A 247 20.53 -0.17 2.77
N ASP A 248 21.66 -0.86 2.89
CA ASP A 248 22.64 -0.64 3.96
C ASP A 248 21.99 -0.59 5.36
N GLY A 249 21.05 -1.50 5.63
CA GLY A 249 20.38 -1.60 6.92
C GLY A 249 19.34 -0.51 7.22
N VAL A 250 19.01 0.37 6.27
CA VAL A 250 17.98 1.40 6.41
C VAL A 250 16.93 1.26 5.30
N ALA A 251 15.66 1.46 5.64
CA ALA A 251 14.59 1.45 4.66
C ALA A 251 14.66 2.67 3.73
N TYR A 252 14.51 2.44 2.43
CA TYR A 252 14.39 3.42 1.37
C TYR A 252 13.05 3.24 0.67
N VAL A 253 12.39 4.34 0.32
CA VAL A 253 11.15 4.34 -0.45
C VAL A 253 11.46 4.85 -1.85
N ASP A 254 11.14 4.03 -2.85
CA ASP A 254 11.03 4.44 -4.24
C ASP A 254 9.75 5.27 -4.39
N PRO A 255 9.86 6.60 -4.61
CA PRO A 255 8.70 7.46 -4.69
C PRO A 255 7.85 7.10 -5.91
N ASP A 256 8.42 6.61 -7.01
CA ASP A 256 7.74 6.29 -8.26
C ASP A 256 6.78 5.13 -8.12
N LYS A 257 7.14 4.11 -7.35
CA LYS A 257 6.27 2.96 -7.05
C LYS A 257 5.32 3.19 -5.87
N CYS A 258 5.62 4.14 -4.99
CA CYS A 258 4.83 4.36 -3.78
C CYS A 258 3.47 5.00 -4.11
N VAL A 259 2.36 4.44 -3.62
CA VAL A 259 1.01 5.03 -3.80
C VAL A 259 0.46 5.73 -2.55
N GLY A 260 1.26 5.82 -1.47
CA GLY A 260 0.86 6.46 -0.22
C GLY A 260 -0.19 5.69 0.60
N CYS A 261 -0.29 4.36 0.46
CA CYS A 261 -1.31 3.53 1.15
C CYS A 261 -1.12 3.37 2.67
N LYS A 262 0.04 3.80 3.20
CA LYS A 262 0.42 3.75 4.63
C LYS A 262 0.69 2.37 5.24
N ASP A 263 0.60 1.28 4.49
CA ASP A 263 0.81 -0.06 5.06
C ASP A 263 2.20 -0.20 5.74
N CYS A 264 3.24 0.38 5.13
CA CYS A 264 4.58 0.42 5.70
C CYS A 264 4.70 1.27 6.98
N THR A 265 3.88 2.31 7.14
CA THR A 265 3.89 3.16 8.34
C THR A 265 3.36 2.39 9.55
N PHE A 266 2.31 1.58 9.34
CA PHE A 266 1.75 0.72 10.38
C PHE A 266 2.64 -0.50 10.68
N ALA A 267 3.35 -1.03 9.68
CA ALA A 267 4.24 -2.17 9.89
C ALA A 267 5.55 -1.80 10.61
N CYS A 268 5.92 -0.52 10.66
CA CYS A 268 7.15 -0.07 11.29
C CYS A 268 6.96 0.09 12.81
N PRO A 269 7.55 -0.77 13.66
CA PRO A 269 7.42 -0.63 15.12
C PRO A 269 8.15 0.59 15.69
N GLN A 270 9.04 1.21 14.90
CA GLN A 270 9.74 2.45 15.25
C GLN A 270 8.98 3.70 14.79
N HIS A 271 7.86 3.55 14.07
CA HIS A 271 7.07 4.66 13.52
C HIS A 271 7.86 5.67 12.68
N LEU A 272 8.93 5.20 12.01
CA LEU A 272 9.85 6.07 11.25
C LEU A 272 9.35 6.45 9.87
N ILE A 273 8.40 5.70 9.33
CA ILE A 273 7.89 5.94 7.99
C ILE A 273 6.69 6.85 8.11
N THR A 274 6.79 8.04 7.55
CA THR A 274 5.71 9.04 7.50
C THR A 274 5.22 9.23 6.07
N ILE A 275 4.06 9.87 5.91
CA ILE A 275 3.50 10.22 4.61
C ILE A 275 3.73 11.71 4.37
N VAL A 276 4.32 12.04 3.23
CA VAL A 276 4.65 13.40 2.80
C VAL A 276 4.04 13.68 1.43
N PRO A 277 3.81 14.94 1.05
CA PRO A 277 3.37 15.28 -0.31
C PRO A 277 4.34 14.73 -1.36
N TYR A 278 3.82 14.25 -2.49
CA TYR A 278 4.66 13.72 -3.57
C TYR A 278 5.58 14.79 -4.17
N LYS A 279 5.11 16.05 -4.20
CA LYS A 279 5.89 17.20 -4.68
C LYS A 279 6.82 17.82 -3.64
N GLY A 280 6.95 17.22 -2.45
CA GLY A 280 7.81 17.77 -1.40
C GLY A 280 9.28 17.58 -1.77
N GLN A 281 10.06 18.65 -1.79
CA GLN A 281 11.43 18.62 -2.31
C GLN A 281 12.46 18.09 -1.31
N LYS A 282 12.34 18.45 -0.02
CA LYS A 282 13.34 18.12 0.99
C LYS A 282 12.72 17.79 2.32
N MET A 283 13.30 16.77 2.98
CA MET A 283 12.83 16.27 4.27
C MET A 283 14.01 15.99 5.20
N VAL A 284 13.82 16.21 6.51
CA VAL A 284 14.82 15.85 7.52
C VAL A 284 14.68 14.36 7.89
N ALA A 285 15.70 13.56 7.55
CA ALA A 285 15.71 12.11 7.77
C ALA A 285 16.21 11.73 9.18
N CYS A 286 15.56 12.24 10.23
CA CYS A 286 15.87 11.84 11.60
C CYS A 286 14.64 11.93 12.51
N SER A 287 14.57 11.05 13.49
CA SER A 287 13.49 10.98 14.48
C SER A 287 14.00 10.75 15.90
N SER A 288 15.31 10.93 16.15
CA SER A 288 15.92 10.71 17.47
C SER A 288 15.72 11.93 18.36
N GLU A 289 14.90 11.77 19.40
CA GLU A 289 14.62 12.83 20.36
C GLU A 289 15.78 13.13 21.32
N ASP A 290 16.87 12.35 21.25
CA ASP A 290 18.05 12.55 22.08
C ASP A 290 18.74 13.90 21.78
N ASP A 291 19.37 14.48 22.80
CA ASP A 291 20.21 15.67 22.65
C ASP A 291 21.44 15.41 21.76
N CYS A 292 22.09 16.48 21.30
CA CYS A 292 23.22 16.39 20.39
C CYS A 292 24.37 15.52 20.91
N GLU A 293 24.72 15.61 22.19
CA GLU A 293 25.85 14.87 22.76
C GLU A 293 25.54 13.39 22.88
N THR A 294 24.34 13.06 23.38
CA THR A 294 23.88 11.67 23.47
C THR A 294 23.77 11.02 22.09
N LYS A 295 23.20 11.74 21.12
CA LYS A 295 23.05 11.27 19.74
C LYS A 295 24.40 11.04 19.07
N ALA A 296 25.37 11.94 19.25
CA ALA A 296 26.70 11.82 18.65
C ALA A 296 27.49 10.57 19.10
N LYS A 297 27.19 10.02 20.28
CA LYS A 297 27.82 8.78 20.78
C LYS A 297 27.40 7.55 19.98
N VAL A 298 26.18 7.54 19.42
CA VAL A 298 25.58 6.35 18.79
C VAL A 298 25.27 6.54 17.30
N CYS A 299 25.19 7.79 16.82
CA CYS A 299 24.78 8.12 15.46
C CYS A 299 25.64 9.23 14.85
N SER A 300 26.20 8.96 13.68
CA SER A 300 27.03 9.90 12.91
C SER A 300 26.25 10.74 11.92
N THR A 301 24.97 10.46 11.65
CA THR A 301 24.20 11.08 10.54
C THR A 301 22.92 11.78 10.98
N GLY A 302 22.57 11.70 12.27
CA GLY A 302 21.35 12.31 12.82
C GLY A 302 21.41 13.84 12.87
N CYS A 303 20.24 14.47 12.96
CA CYS A 303 20.14 15.93 13.11
C CYS A 303 20.73 16.36 14.46
N LEU A 304 21.64 17.35 14.44
CA LEU A 304 22.25 17.92 15.64
C LEU A 304 21.38 19.01 16.29
N PHE A 305 20.33 19.46 15.60
CA PHE A 305 19.53 20.61 16.00
C PHE A 305 20.36 21.90 16.13
N CYS A 306 21.32 22.13 15.22
CA CYS A 306 22.12 23.36 15.19
C CYS A 306 21.41 24.57 14.58
N GLU A 307 20.24 24.36 13.95
CA GLU A 307 19.44 25.39 13.27
C GLU A 307 20.12 26.13 12.09
N ASP A 308 21.32 25.71 11.65
CA ASP A 308 22.01 26.33 10.51
C ASP A 308 21.16 26.30 9.23
N CYS A 309 20.50 25.17 8.95
CA CYS A 309 19.62 25.06 7.78
C CYS A 309 18.42 26.02 7.86
N LYS A 310 17.88 26.25 9.06
CA LYS A 310 16.79 27.21 9.30
C LYS A 310 17.27 28.63 9.07
N SER A 311 18.42 28.98 9.64
CA SER A 311 19.01 30.32 9.53
C SER A 311 19.37 30.70 8.09
N ASN A 312 19.68 29.70 7.26
CA ASN A 312 20.05 29.89 5.85
C ASN A 312 18.90 29.58 4.88
N CYS A 313 17.68 29.32 5.35
CA CYS A 313 16.55 29.07 4.45
C CYS A 313 16.01 30.39 3.89
N PRO A 314 16.15 30.67 2.58
CA PRO A 314 15.78 31.97 2.01
C PRO A 314 14.27 32.26 2.10
N ASN A 315 13.45 31.21 2.06
CA ASN A 315 11.99 31.32 2.02
C ASN A 315 11.32 30.91 3.34
N LEU A 316 12.11 30.75 4.41
CA LEU A 316 11.61 30.41 5.75
C LEU A 316 10.78 29.11 5.81
N ALA A 317 11.00 28.20 4.88
CA ALA A 317 10.35 26.88 4.84
C ALA A 317 10.78 25.95 5.99
N ILE A 318 11.76 26.34 6.79
CA ILE A 318 12.34 25.49 7.84
C ILE A 318 12.06 26.09 9.21
N TYR A 319 11.48 25.29 10.10
CA TYR A 319 11.20 25.65 11.49
C TYR A 319 11.75 24.61 12.47
N ALA A 320 11.87 24.99 13.73
CA ALA A 320 12.37 24.13 14.79
C ALA A 320 11.20 23.41 15.47
N ASP A 321 11.34 22.10 15.72
CA ASP A 321 10.36 21.27 16.43
C ASP A 321 11.07 20.24 17.31
N GLY A 322 10.98 20.42 18.63
CA GLY A 322 11.67 19.58 19.60
C GLY A 322 13.19 19.59 19.39
N THR A 323 13.75 18.44 19.01
CA THR A 323 15.20 18.25 18.79
C THR A 323 15.57 18.06 17.32
N HIS A 324 14.70 18.50 16.40
CA HIS A 324 14.94 18.50 14.97
C HIS A 324 14.44 19.79 14.33
N THR A 325 14.97 20.12 13.16
CA THR A 325 14.27 21.03 12.25
C THR A 325 13.30 20.25 11.39
N ILE A 326 12.23 20.91 10.97
CA ILE A 326 11.22 20.41 10.03
C ILE A 326 11.25 21.32 8.81
N ILE A 327 11.13 20.73 7.62
CA ILE A 327 11.02 21.45 6.35
C ILE A 327 9.57 21.33 5.92
N ASP A 328 8.92 22.45 5.69
CA ASP A 328 7.60 22.52 5.08
C ASP A 328 7.74 22.30 3.56
N PRO A 329 7.26 21.16 3.02
CA PRO A 329 7.38 20.85 1.61
C PRO A 329 6.52 21.74 0.71
N GLU A 330 5.53 22.46 1.24
CA GLU A 330 4.67 23.36 0.44
C GLU A 330 5.32 24.73 0.22
N ILE A 331 6.27 25.12 1.09
CA ILE A 331 6.98 26.41 1.02
C ILE A 331 8.38 26.24 0.39
N CYS A 332 8.96 25.04 0.47
CA CYS A 332 10.28 24.76 -0.08
C CYS A 332 10.33 25.07 -1.60
N GLU A 333 11.40 25.71 -2.06
CA GLU A 333 11.66 26.05 -3.49
C GLU A 333 12.88 25.32 -4.08
N ASP A 334 13.31 24.26 -3.42
CA ASP A 334 14.35 23.34 -3.86
C ASP A 334 15.77 23.91 -4.01
N CYS A 335 16.06 25.08 -3.44
CA CYS A 335 17.33 25.81 -3.65
C CYS A 335 18.66 25.18 -3.14
N HIS A 336 18.65 23.95 -2.62
CA HIS A 336 19.79 23.18 -2.08
C HIS A 336 20.59 23.79 -0.90
N VAL A 337 20.31 25.02 -0.48
CA VAL A 337 21.07 25.72 0.59
C VAL A 337 21.10 24.92 1.89
N CYS A 338 19.96 24.37 2.32
CA CYS A 338 19.87 23.64 3.58
C CYS A 338 20.69 22.34 3.58
N GLN A 339 20.79 21.63 2.45
CA GLN A 339 21.64 20.45 2.31
C GLN A 339 23.11 20.84 2.36
N TYR A 340 23.50 21.92 1.67
CA TYR A 340 24.87 22.42 1.64
C TYR A 340 25.38 22.78 3.05
N VAL A 341 24.58 23.48 3.85
CA VAL A 341 24.99 23.90 5.20
C VAL A 341 24.86 22.77 6.24
N CYS A 342 24.25 21.64 5.92
CA CYS A 342 24.02 20.57 6.88
C CYS A 342 25.29 19.73 7.11
N PRO A 343 25.96 19.81 8.27
CA PRO A 343 27.24 19.10 8.50
C PRO A 343 27.08 17.57 8.58
N ARG A 344 25.84 17.09 8.75
CA ARG A 344 25.51 15.67 8.90
C ARG A 344 24.82 15.06 7.69
N ASN A 345 24.56 15.86 6.64
CA ASN A 345 23.82 15.45 5.44
C ASN A 345 22.50 14.70 5.76
N VAL A 346 21.80 15.16 6.81
CA VAL A 346 20.54 14.56 7.31
C VAL A 346 19.34 14.97 6.45
N ILE A 347 19.44 16.08 5.73
CA ILE A 347 18.40 16.58 4.85
C ILE A 347 18.47 15.79 3.55
N LYS A 348 17.40 15.07 3.24
CA LYS A 348 17.27 14.25 2.04
C LYS A 348 16.36 14.95 1.06
N GLU A 349 16.86 15.06 -0.16
CA GLU A 349 16.06 15.42 -1.32
C GLU A 349 15.15 14.25 -1.65
N MET A 350 13.90 14.56 -1.95
CA MET A 350 12.98 13.61 -2.50
C MET A 350 13.19 13.62 -4.01
N GLU A 351 13.43 12.45 -4.61
CA GLU A 351 13.37 12.31 -6.06
C GLU A 351 11.93 12.52 -6.50
N VAL A 352 11.58 13.74 -6.86
CA VAL A 352 10.27 14.10 -7.40
C VAL A 352 10.43 14.25 -8.91
N PRO A 353 9.92 13.31 -9.71
CA PRO A 353 9.88 13.48 -11.15
C PRO A 353 9.18 14.79 -11.54
N GLU A 354 9.81 15.54 -12.44
CA GLU A 354 9.18 16.69 -13.14
C GLU A 354 7.91 16.25 -13.88
N TYR A 355 7.89 14.99 -14.31
CA TYR A 355 6.83 14.33 -15.05
C TYR A 355 6.43 13.04 -14.34
N ILE A 356 5.14 12.85 -14.03
CA ILE A 356 4.66 11.55 -13.55
C ILE A 356 5.00 10.46 -14.58
N PHE A 357 5.13 9.20 -14.16
CA PHE A 357 5.48 8.08 -15.04
C PHE A 357 4.75 8.10 -16.41
N MET A 358 3.44 8.36 -16.43
CA MET A 358 2.66 8.47 -17.67
C MET A 358 3.03 9.68 -18.56
N GLN A 359 3.46 10.80 -17.98
CA GLN A 359 3.98 11.91 -18.76
C GLN A 359 5.34 11.56 -19.37
N ARG A 360 6.21 10.86 -18.65
CA ARG A 360 7.47 10.34 -19.22
C ARG A 360 7.19 9.35 -20.35
N GLU A 361 6.29 8.41 -20.13
CA GLU A 361 5.89 7.41 -21.14
C GLU A 361 5.23 8.07 -22.36
N ALA A 362 4.29 8.99 -22.17
CA ALA A 362 3.64 9.73 -23.26
C ALA A 362 4.59 10.66 -24.03
N LEU A 363 5.62 11.18 -23.36
CA LEU A 363 6.65 12.02 -23.97
C LEU A 363 7.83 11.20 -24.51
N GLY A 364 7.83 9.87 -24.33
CA GLY A 364 8.92 8.99 -24.73
C GLY A 364 10.24 9.22 -23.97
N ILE A 365 10.18 9.87 -22.80
CA ILE A 365 11.35 10.20 -21.95
C ILE A 365 11.85 8.91 -21.29
N LYS A 366 13.11 8.54 -21.56
CA LYS A 366 13.77 7.42 -20.88
C LYS A 366 14.47 7.88 -19.62
N GLU A 367 14.71 6.92 -18.72
CA GLU A 367 15.42 7.17 -17.46
C GLU A 367 16.85 7.69 -17.75
N GLY A 368 17.13 8.95 -17.40
CA GLY A 368 18.44 9.59 -17.59
C GLY A 368 18.58 10.48 -18.84
N GLU A 369 17.50 10.77 -19.56
CA GLU A 369 17.46 11.77 -20.66
C GLU A 369 17.18 13.21 -20.19
#